data_AF-A0A0D0BRJ6-F1
#
_entry.id   AF-A0A0D0BRJ6-F1
#
_cell.length_a   1.000
_cell.length_b   1.000
_cell.length_c   1.000
_cell.angle_alpha   90.00
_cell.angle_beta   90.00
_cell.angle_gamma   90.00
#
_symmetry.space_group_name_H-M   'P 1'
#
loop_
_entity.id
_entity.type
_entity.pdbx_description
1 polymer ?
#
loop_
_entity_poly.entity_id
_entity_poly.type
_entity_poly.pdbx_seq_one_letter_code
_entity_poly.pdbx_strand_id
1 'polypeptide(L)'
;MPLRDALDPGLQEILTLLENWANDPTFVIQRILLSPGCPDFLPDQWANIINGLAVNLDKVLGAHYSTEVDTKHSHDIGDLFQIAVKVPKQIKAIKSPGDWIIAFGKTIQVTTFALPQ
;
A
#
# COMPACT_ATOMS: atom_id res chain seq x y z
N MET A 1 12.75 -24.51 -28.30
CA MET A 1 13.12 -23.32 -27.52
C MET A 1 11.84 -22.64 -27.10
N PRO A 2 11.47 -22.59 -25.82
CA PRO A 2 10.27 -21.89 -25.41
C PRO A 2 10.47 -20.39 -25.66
N LEU A 3 9.42 -19.71 -26.13
CA LEU A 3 9.44 -18.33 -26.62
C LEU A 3 10.06 -17.32 -25.62
N ARG A 4 10.02 -17.66 -24.32
CA ARG A 4 10.47 -16.85 -23.20
C ARG A 4 12.00 -16.79 -23.09
N ASP A 5 12.69 -17.87 -23.39
CA ASP A 5 14.17 -17.97 -23.30
C ASP A 5 14.88 -17.18 -24.41
N ALA A 6 14.13 -16.76 -25.44
CA ALA A 6 14.62 -15.94 -26.55
C ALA A 6 14.49 -14.43 -26.29
N LEU A 7 13.83 -14.03 -25.20
CA LEU A 7 13.60 -12.63 -24.86
C LEU A 7 14.81 -12.03 -24.15
N ASP A 8 14.96 -10.71 -24.24
CA ASP A 8 15.94 -9.97 -23.45
C ASP A 8 15.76 -10.27 -21.94
N PRO A 9 16.83 -10.45 -21.15
CA PRO A 9 16.74 -10.77 -19.74
C PRO A 9 15.85 -9.81 -18.93
N GLY A 10 15.87 -8.51 -19.24
CA GLY A 10 15.01 -7.54 -18.56
C GLY A 10 13.52 -7.78 -18.85
N LEU A 11 13.19 -8.19 -20.08
CA LEU A 11 11.82 -8.53 -20.44
C LEU A 11 11.36 -9.84 -19.76
N GLN A 12 12.25 -10.82 -19.61
CA GLN A 12 11.96 -12.04 -18.86
C GLN A 12 11.67 -11.75 -17.38
N GLU A 13 12.42 -10.82 -16.78
CA GLU A 13 12.22 -10.39 -15.40
C GLU A 13 10.86 -9.69 -15.22
N ILE A 14 10.54 -8.73 -16.09
CA ILE A 14 9.25 -8.02 -16.08
C ILE A 14 8.08 -9.00 -16.24
N LEU A 15 8.16 -9.96 -17.16
CA LEU A 15 7.10 -10.96 -17.35
C LEU A 15 6.91 -11.84 -16.11
N THR A 16 8.01 -12.26 -15.48
CA THR A 16 7.96 -13.03 -14.22
C THR A 16 7.32 -12.23 -13.10
N LEU A 17 7.64 -10.94 -13.04
CA LEU A 17 7.07 -10.01 -12.06
C LEU A 17 5.56 -9.82 -12.26
N LEU A 18 5.13 -9.65 -13.50
CA LEU A 18 3.72 -9.54 -13.87
C LEU A 18 2.94 -10.83 -13.61
N GLU A 19 3.55 -12.00 -13.87
CA GLU A 19 2.96 -13.30 -13.52
C GLU A 19 2.78 -13.44 -12.01
N ASN A 20 3.78 -13.08 -11.22
CA ASN A 20 3.67 -13.11 -9.76
C ASN A 20 2.56 -12.15 -9.27
N TRP A 21 2.46 -10.98 -9.90
CA TRP A 21 1.41 -10.01 -9.62
C TRP A 21 0.00 -10.52 -9.91
N ALA A 22 -0.16 -11.21 -11.04
CA ALA A 22 -1.44 -11.76 -11.46
C ALA A 22 -1.85 -12.99 -10.63
N ASN A 23 -0.89 -13.83 -10.25
CA ASN A 23 -1.17 -15.13 -9.62
C ASN A 23 -1.25 -15.07 -8.09
N ASP A 24 -0.46 -14.20 -7.44
CA ASP A 24 -0.42 -14.12 -5.98
C ASP A 24 -0.33 -12.66 -5.48
N PRO A 25 -1.47 -11.94 -5.46
CA PRO A 25 -1.51 -10.58 -4.96
C PRO A 25 -1.14 -10.49 -3.47
N THR A 26 -1.33 -11.56 -2.68
CA THR A 26 -0.95 -11.59 -1.26
C THR A 26 0.56 -11.56 -1.11
N PHE A 27 1.27 -12.38 -1.88
CA PHE A 27 2.73 -12.40 -1.91
C PHE A 27 3.29 -11.05 -2.34
N VAL A 28 2.70 -10.41 -3.36
CA VAL A 28 3.12 -9.08 -3.80
C VAL A 28 2.95 -8.03 -2.70
N ILE A 29 1.83 -8.02 -2.00
CA ILE A 29 1.62 -7.11 -0.85
C ILE A 29 2.68 -7.34 0.22
N GLN A 30 2.95 -8.59 0.61
CA GLN A 30 3.97 -8.90 1.62
C GLN A 30 5.35 -8.42 1.18
N ARG A 31 5.73 -8.66 -0.08
CA ARG A 31 7.02 -8.22 -0.62
C ARG A 31 7.14 -6.69 -0.58
N ILE A 32 6.08 -5.96 -0.91
CA ILE A 32 6.06 -4.48 -0.86
C ILE A 32 6.19 -3.99 0.58
N LEU A 33 5.42 -4.53 1.52
CA LEU A 33 5.45 -4.12 2.93
C LEU A 33 6.81 -4.41 3.60
N LEU A 34 7.53 -5.42 3.12
CA LEU A 34 8.89 -5.75 3.58
C LEU A 34 9.99 -4.96 2.85
N SER A 35 9.65 -4.18 1.81
CA SER A 35 10.62 -3.44 1.02
C SER A 35 11.10 -2.18 1.75
N PRO A 36 12.42 -1.92 1.79
CA PRO A 36 12.95 -0.69 2.39
C PRO A 36 12.35 0.56 1.74
N GLY A 37 11.96 1.53 2.56
CA GLY A 37 11.36 2.78 2.07
C GLY A 37 9.89 2.66 1.67
N CYS A 38 9.21 1.55 1.98
CA CYS A 38 7.77 1.41 1.80
C CYS A 38 7.04 2.59 2.48
N PRO A 39 6.25 3.38 1.75
CA PRO A 39 5.51 4.50 2.33
C PRO A 39 4.39 4.00 3.27
N ASP A 40 4.14 4.76 4.32
CA ASP A 40 3.00 4.52 5.22
C ASP A 40 1.69 4.69 4.45
N PHE A 41 0.89 3.62 4.41
CA PHE A 41 -0.39 3.60 3.72
C PHE A 41 -1.34 2.56 4.33
N LEU A 42 -2.63 2.72 4.06
CA LEU A 42 -3.68 1.88 4.63
C LEU A 42 -3.63 0.46 4.03
N PRO A 43 -3.68 -0.61 4.84
CA PRO A 43 -3.59 -1.98 4.33
C PRO A 43 -4.66 -2.36 3.29
N ASP A 44 -5.91 -1.91 3.48
CA ASP A 44 -6.99 -2.14 2.53
C ASP A 44 -6.79 -1.35 1.22
N GLN A 45 -6.13 -0.20 1.28
CA GLN A 45 -5.81 0.59 0.10
C GLN A 45 -4.59 0.04 -0.64
N TRP A 46 -3.62 -0.55 0.05
CA TRP A 46 -2.57 -1.37 -0.58
C TRP A 46 -3.19 -2.51 -1.37
N ALA A 47 -4.12 -3.25 -0.77
CA ALA A 47 -4.83 -4.33 -1.46
C ALA A 47 -5.55 -3.82 -2.71
N ASN A 48 -6.19 -2.65 -2.66
CA ASN A 48 -6.83 -2.06 -3.85
C ASN A 48 -5.82 -1.80 -4.97
N ILE A 49 -4.65 -1.22 -4.66
CA ILE A 49 -3.61 -0.96 -5.67
C ILE A 49 -3.15 -2.27 -6.34
N ILE A 50 -2.84 -3.30 -5.55
CA ILE A 50 -2.34 -4.57 -6.09
C ILE A 50 -3.40 -5.31 -6.91
N ASN A 51 -4.67 -5.23 -6.52
CA ASN A 51 -5.77 -5.82 -7.27
C ASN A 51 -6.25 -4.97 -8.45
N GLY A 52 -5.59 -3.83 -8.75
CA GLY A 52 -6.01 -2.92 -9.83
C GLY A 52 -7.36 -2.24 -9.58
N LEU A 53 -7.77 -2.14 -8.32
CA LEU A 53 -9.00 -1.49 -7.87
C LEU A 53 -8.76 -0.02 -7.54
N ALA A 54 -9.84 0.76 -7.56
CA ALA A 54 -9.79 2.17 -7.19
C ALA A 54 -9.42 2.36 -5.71
N VAL A 55 -8.49 3.28 -5.46
CA VAL A 55 -8.15 3.73 -4.11
C VAL A 55 -9.23 4.69 -3.59
N ASN A 56 -9.65 4.49 -2.35
CA ASN A 56 -10.57 5.39 -1.67
C ASN A 56 -9.81 6.60 -1.11
N LEU A 57 -9.88 7.72 -1.83
CA LEU A 57 -9.15 8.94 -1.47
C LEU A 57 -9.65 9.60 -0.17
N ASP A 58 -10.92 9.43 0.21
CA ASP A 58 -11.44 9.91 1.50
C ASP A 58 -10.81 9.16 2.68
N LYS A 59 -10.58 7.85 2.52
CA LYS A 59 -9.82 7.07 3.51
C LYS A 59 -8.37 7.51 3.60
N VAL A 60 -7.72 7.75 2.45
CA VAL A 60 -6.33 8.25 2.40
C VAL A 60 -6.22 9.62 3.07
N LEU A 61 -7.16 10.52 2.80
CA LEU A 61 -7.23 11.84 3.43
C LEU A 61 -7.48 11.75 4.93
N GLY A 62 -8.42 10.89 5.34
CA GLY A 62 -8.71 10.59 6.74
C GLY A 62 -7.46 10.12 7.48
N ALA A 63 -6.73 9.16 6.91
CA ALA A 63 -5.48 8.65 7.48
C ALA A 63 -4.38 9.73 7.55
N HIS A 64 -4.27 10.60 6.54
CA HIS A 64 -3.28 11.69 6.55
C HIS A 64 -3.46 12.66 7.73
N TYR A 65 -4.71 12.96 8.09
CA TYR A 65 -5.03 13.87 9.19
C TYR A 65 -5.35 13.15 10.51
N SER A 66 -5.29 11.83 10.56
CA SER A 66 -5.53 11.05 11.77
C SER A 66 -4.35 11.22 12.72
N THR A 67 -4.31 12.34 13.44
CA THR A 67 -3.43 12.56 14.60
C THR A 67 -3.95 11.87 15.87
N GLU A 68 -5.20 11.39 15.86
CA GLU A 68 -5.82 10.72 16.99
C GLU A 68 -5.35 9.27 17.10
N VAL A 69 -4.63 9.00 18.18
CA VAL A 69 -4.32 7.66 18.67
C VAL A 69 -5.61 7.08 19.22
N ASP A 70 -6.33 6.28 18.44
CA ASP A 70 -7.31 5.35 19.03
C ASP A 70 -6.50 4.13 19.53
N THR A 71 -6.02 4.21 20.77
CA THR A 71 -5.42 3.09 21.53
C THR A 71 -6.50 2.07 21.88
N LYS A 72 -7.22 1.54 20.87
CA LYS A 72 -8.30 0.59 21.14
C LYS A 72 -7.77 -0.82 21.43
N HIS A 73 -6.55 -1.12 21.00
CA HIS A 73 -5.87 -2.37 21.30
C HIS A 73 -4.39 -2.09 21.62
N SER A 74 -4.12 -1.70 22.86
CA SER A 74 -2.82 -1.89 23.49
C SER A 74 -2.82 -3.29 24.09
N HIS A 75 -1.91 -4.16 23.66
CA HIS A 75 -1.63 -5.40 24.39
C HIS A 75 -0.23 -5.27 24.99
N ASP A 76 -0.14 -5.43 26.30
CA ASP A 76 1.14 -5.51 26.99
C ASP A 76 1.77 -6.87 26.69
N ILE A 77 3.01 -6.87 26.18
CA ILE A 77 3.85 -8.06 26.13
C ILE A 77 4.88 -7.92 27.25
N GLY A 78 4.52 -8.45 28.42
CA GLY A 78 5.29 -8.29 29.66
C GLY A 78 5.28 -6.84 30.19
N ASP A 79 6.17 -6.53 31.14
CA ASP A 79 6.21 -5.22 31.81
C ASP A 79 6.84 -4.09 30.97
N LEU A 80 7.36 -4.39 29.77
CA LEU A 80 8.27 -3.48 29.04
C LEU A 80 7.78 -3.03 27.65
N PHE A 81 6.81 -3.71 27.04
CA PHE A 81 6.44 -3.42 25.65
C PHE A 81 4.92 -3.35 25.46
N GLN A 82 4.46 -2.23 24.90
CA GLN A 82 3.09 -2.03 24.46
C GLN A 82 3.03 -2.10 22.93
N ILE A 83 2.19 -2.99 22.41
CA ILE A 83 1.82 -2.99 20.99
C ILE A 83 0.52 -2.20 20.85
N ALA A 84 0.60 -1.03 20.22
CA ALA A 84 -0.57 -0.22 19.88
C ALA A 84 -0.87 -0.34 18.38
N VAL A 85 -2.03 -0.90 18.05
CA VAL A 85 -2.55 -0.90 16.66
C VAL A 85 -3.31 0.39 16.41
N LYS A 86 -2.79 1.25 15.53
CA LYS A 86 -3.47 2.48 15.10
C LYS A 86 -4.57 2.13 14.10
N VAL A 87 -5.83 2.31 14.50
CA VAL A 87 -6.97 2.22 13.58
C VAL A 87 -7.45 3.63 13.27
N PRO A 88 -7.28 4.16 12.05
CA PRO A 88 -7.71 5.51 11.72
C PRO A 88 -9.22 5.62 11.83
N LYS A 89 -9.68 6.44 12.76
CA LYS A 89 -11.10 6.68 13.03
C LYS A 89 -11.47 8.08 12.57
N GLN A 90 -11.71 8.20 11.26
CA GLN A 90 -12.63 9.16 10.64
C GLN A 90 -12.43 9.11 9.12
N ILE A 91 -13.50 8.87 8.37
CA ILE A 91 -13.50 9.08 6.91
C ILE A 91 -13.69 10.58 6.71
N LYS A 92 -12.60 11.34 6.58
CA LYS A 92 -12.69 12.72 6.10
C LYS A 92 -13.01 12.68 4.61
N ALA A 93 -14.18 13.19 4.23
CA ALA A 93 -14.51 13.38 2.83
C ALA A 93 -13.69 14.52 2.22
N ILE A 94 -13.23 14.34 0.98
CA ILE A 94 -12.63 15.39 0.16
C ILE A 94 -13.68 16.48 -0.08
N LYS A 95 -13.38 17.71 0.34
CA LYS A 95 -14.28 18.87 0.17
C LYS A 95 -13.66 20.01 -0.61
N SER A 96 -12.34 19.98 -0.79
CA SER A 96 -11.60 21.02 -1.50
C SER A 96 -10.63 20.42 -2.53
N PRO A 97 -10.22 21.21 -3.54
CA PRO A 97 -9.13 20.82 -4.43
C PRO A 97 -7.83 20.49 -3.68
N GLY A 98 -7.55 21.18 -2.57
CA GLY A 98 -6.38 20.92 -1.73
C GLY A 98 -6.41 19.53 -1.10
N ASP A 99 -7.56 19.12 -0.58
CA ASP A 99 -7.76 17.76 -0.04
C ASP A 99 -7.48 16.71 -1.10
N TRP A 100 -7.99 16.93 -2.31
CA TRP A 100 -7.79 16.02 -3.43
C TRP A 100 -6.32 15.91 -3.82
N ILE A 101 -5.61 17.04 -3.95
CA ILE A 101 -4.18 17.07 -4.28
C ILE A 101 -3.37 16.29 -3.25
N ILE A 102 -3.68 16.44 -1.96
CA ILE A 102 -2.98 15.73 -0.88
C ILE A 102 -3.23 14.21 -0.96
N ALA A 103 -4.49 13.79 -1.03
CA ALA A 103 -4.85 12.37 -1.06
C ALA A 103 -4.34 11.67 -2.34
N PHE A 104 -4.48 12.35 -3.48
CA PHE A 104 -4.02 11.82 -4.76
C PHE A 104 -2.48 11.81 -4.84
N GLY A 105 -1.80 12.84 -4.36
CA GLY A 105 -0.33 12.88 -4.29
C GLY A 105 0.25 11.71 -3.48
N LYS A 106 -0.35 11.38 -2.33
CA LYS A 106 0.00 10.16 -1.58
C LYS A 106 -0.26 8.90 -2.39
N THR A 107 -1.39 8.83 -3.07
CA THR A 107 -1.76 7.66 -3.89
C THR A 107 -0.75 7.45 -5.04
N ILE A 108 -0.28 8.53 -5.68
CA ILE A 108 0.79 8.47 -6.69
C ILE A 108 2.06 7.90 -6.07
N GLN A 109 2.53 8.44 -4.94
CA GLN A 109 3.74 7.97 -4.28
C GLN A 109 3.72 6.46 -4.01
N VAL A 110 2.62 5.97 -3.46
CA VAL A 110 2.41 4.56 -3.11
C VAL A 110 2.32 3.70 -4.37
N THR A 111 1.60 4.15 -5.39
CA THR A 111 1.44 3.41 -6.65
C THR A 111 2.77 3.29 -7.39
N THR A 112 3.56 4.38 -7.45
CA THR A 112 4.90 4.38 -8.05
C THR A 112 5.86 3.46 -7.31
N PHE A 113 5.74 3.35 -5.98
CA PHE A 113 6.52 2.41 -5.20
C PHE A 113 6.10 0.95 -5.44
N ALA A 114 4.80 0.71 -5.60
CA ALA A 114 4.25 -0.63 -5.80
C ALA A 114 4.65 -1.22 -7.14
N LEU A 115 4.62 -0.40 -8.20
CA LEU A 115 4.78 -0.87 -9.56
C LEU A 115 6.23 -1.29 -9.85
N PRO A 116 6.41 -2.35 -10.66
CA PRO A 116 7.69 -2.66 -11.28
C PRO A 116 8.38 -1.41 -11.85
N GLN A 117 9.68 -1.24 -11.57
CA GLN A 117 10.52 -0.22 -12.21
C GLN A 117 11.20 -0.81 -13.46
#